data_AF-A0A1G0IFH3-F1
#
_entry.id   AF-A0A1G0IFH3-F1
#
_cell.length_a   1.000
_cell.length_b   1.000
_cell.length_c   1.000
_cell.angle_alpha   90.00
_cell.angle_beta   90.00
_cell.angle_gamma   90.00
#
_symmetry.space_group_name_H-M   'P 1'
#
loop_
_entity.id
_entity.type
_entity.pdbx_description
1 polymer ?
#
loop_
_entity_poly.entity_id
_entity_poly.type
_entity_poly.pdbx_seq_one_letter_code
_entity_poly.pdbx_strand_id
1 'polypeptide(L)'
;MPAKRQKDASIGVTFAQGIEARLENDFGPIFQTVEYGTAARGLDKECLVTGSITKYKPGSRVARAILIGLGAASLEGNVVVKDAATGTALLSAPFDKLWAWGGILGASKGMDDMVTETSASVAATIAHGKGWNPPAGK
;
A
#
# COMPACT_ATOMS: atom_id res chain seq x y z
N MET A 1 25.71 22.99 -1.48
CA MET A 1 24.87 21.99 -2.19
C MET A 1 23.80 21.52 -1.23
N PRO A 2 22.49 21.65 -1.51
CA PRO A 2 21.48 21.14 -0.58
C PRO A 2 21.56 19.61 -0.57
N ALA A 3 21.67 19.02 0.62
CA ALA A 3 21.68 17.58 0.81
C ALA A 3 20.42 16.97 0.16
N LYS A 4 20.60 15.97 -0.72
CA LYS A 4 19.50 15.10 -1.15
C LYS A 4 18.86 14.56 0.13
N ARG A 5 17.61 14.96 0.43
CA ARG A 5 16.82 14.30 1.48
C ARG A 5 16.83 12.81 1.16
N GLN A 6 17.54 12.04 1.97
CA GLN A 6 17.56 10.58 1.88
C GLN A 6 16.10 10.13 1.99
N LYS A 7 15.59 9.43 0.98
CA LYS A 7 14.23 8.88 1.02
C LYS A 7 14.17 7.93 2.21
N ASP A 8 13.28 8.20 3.14
CA ASP A 8 13.12 7.39 4.33
C ASP A 8 12.55 6.02 3.94
N ALA A 9 13.40 4.99 3.96
CA ALA A 9 13.04 3.64 3.56
C ALA A 9 11.98 3.03 4.49
N SER A 10 11.86 3.52 5.73
CA SER A 10 10.89 3.02 6.71
C SER A 10 9.44 3.10 6.23
N ILE A 11 9.12 4.07 5.37
CA ILE A 11 7.79 4.21 4.76
C ILE A 11 7.46 3.00 3.88
N GLY A 12 8.42 2.58 3.03
CA GLY A 12 8.24 1.43 2.17
C GLY A 12 8.11 0.13 2.97
N VAL A 13 8.88 0.00 4.05
CA VAL A 13 8.81 -1.14 4.98
C VAL A 13 7.43 -1.18 5.65
N THR A 14 6.99 -0.07 6.24
CA THR A 14 5.68 0.04 6.90
C THR A 14 4.54 -0.29 5.94
N PHE A 15 4.62 0.21 4.70
CA PHE A 15 3.62 -0.09 3.68
C PHE A 15 3.58 -1.58 3.31
N ALA A 16 4.74 -2.21 3.15
CA ALA A 16 4.84 -3.64 2.84
C ALA A 16 4.34 -4.52 3.99
N GLN A 17 4.71 -4.21 5.23
CA GLN A 17 4.17 -4.88 6.43
C GLN A 17 2.66 -4.67 6.57
N GLY A 18 2.17 -3.48 6.20
CA GLY A 18 0.74 -3.20 6.14
C GLY A 18 0.01 -4.03 5.08
N ILE A 19 0.67 -4.43 3.99
CA ILE A 19 0.09 -5.36 3.00
C ILE A 19 0.12 -6.79 3.55
N GLU A 20 1.26 -7.23 4.10
CA GLU A 20 1.43 -8.53 4.75
C GLU A 20 0.32 -8.79 5.77
N ALA A 21 0.19 -7.91 6.76
CA ALA A 21 -0.80 -8.07 7.83
C ALA A 21 -2.22 -8.18 7.29
N ARG A 22 -2.56 -7.46 6.20
CA ARG A 22 -3.88 -7.52 5.58
C ARG A 22 -4.10 -8.82 4.82
N LEU A 23 -3.10 -9.26 4.06
CA LEU A 23 -3.16 -10.53 3.33
C LEU A 23 -3.27 -11.73 4.28
N GLU A 24 -2.61 -11.66 5.43
CA GLU A 24 -2.65 -12.70 6.46
C GLU A 24 -4.01 -12.75 7.17
N ASN A 25 -4.59 -11.60 7.51
CA ASN A 25 -5.71 -11.55 8.46
C ASN A 25 -7.10 -11.32 7.82
N ASP A 26 -7.20 -10.64 6.68
CA ASP A 26 -8.49 -10.07 6.24
C ASP A 26 -9.25 -10.95 5.22
N PHE A 27 -8.59 -11.92 4.57
CA PHE A 27 -9.16 -12.63 3.42
C PHE A 27 -9.38 -14.13 3.62
N GLY A 28 -9.34 -14.60 4.87
CA GLY A 28 -9.47 -16.01 5.22
C GLY A 28 -8.31 -16.86 4.66
N PRO A 29 -8.46 -18.20 4.61
CA PRO A 29 -7.35 -19.13 4.33
C PRO A 29 -6.98 -19.21 2.84
N ILE A 30 -7.19 -18.14 2.06
CA ILE A 30 -6.81 -18.14 0.66
C ILE A 30 -5.28 -18.14 0.52
N PHE A 31 -4.54 -17.51 1.44
CA PHE A 31 -3.08 -17.56 1.52
C PHE A 31 -2.66 -18.56 2.60
N GLN A 32 -1.79 -19.52 2.24
CA GLN A 32 -1.29 -20.52 3.19
C GLN A 32 -0.31 -19.90 4.19
N THR A 33 0.59 -19.06 3.69
CA THR A 33 1.55 -18.30 4.48
C THR A 33 1.74 -16.95 3.82
N VAL A 34 1.86 -15.90 4.62
CA VAL A 34 2.27 -14.56 4.18
C VAL A 34 3.40 -14.14 5.11
N GLU A 35 4.50 -13.64 4.54
CA GLU A 35 5.65 -13.21 5.34
C GLU A 35 6.36 -12.06 4.63
N TYR A 36 6.71 -11.03 5.39
CA TYR A 36 7.58 -9.96 4.94
C TYR A 36 9.02 -10.44 4.88
N GLY A 37 9.66 -10.25 3.72
CA GLY A 37 11.04 -10.61 3.52
C GLY A 37 11.65 -9.88 2.34
N THR A 38 12.96 -10.03 2.18
CA THR A 38 13.73 -9.41 1.08
C THR A 38 14.00 -10.36 -0.09
N ALA A 39 13.61 -11.63 0.03
CA ALA A 39 13.85 -12.67 -0.98
C ALA A 39 12.78 -13.77 -0.89
N ALA A 40 12.66 -14.56 -1.96
CA ALA A 40 11.83 -15.76 -1.99
C ALA A 40 12.40 -16.83 -1.04
N ARG A 41 11.50 -17.62 -0.45
CA ARG A 41 11.82 -18.73 0.46
C ARG A 41 11.94 -20.08 -0.25
N GLY A 42 11.58 -20.15 -1.52
CA GLY A 42 11.62 -21.37 -2.33
C GLY A 42 10.43 -22.30 -2.09
N LEU A 43 9.27 -21.75 -1.72
CA LEU A 43 8.07 -22.56 -1.50
C LEU A 43 7.35 -22.85 -2.83
N ASP A 44 6.58 -23.95 -2.86
CA ASP A 44 5.73 -24.24 -4.02
C ASP A 44 4.66 -23.16 -4.20
N LYS A 45 4.48 -22.71 -5.45
CA LYS A 45 3.55 -21.62 -5.83
C LYS A 45 3.77 -20.32 -5.02
N GLU A 46 5.00 -20.06 -4.59
CA GLU A 46 5.35 -18.83 -3.91
C GLU A 46 5.21 -17.63 -4.85
N CYS A 47 4.66 -16.54 -4.33
CA CYS A 47 4.55 -15.27 -5.04
C CYS A 47 5.29 -14.17 -4.27
N LEU A 48 6.00 -13.31 -4.99
CA LEU A 48 6.65 -12.13 -4.45
C LEU A 48 5.78 -10.90 -4.70
N VAL A 49 5.39 -10.23 -3.62
CA VAL A 49 4.76 -8.90 -3.68
C VAL A 49 5.85 -7.86 -3.55
N THR A 50 6.07 -7.09 -4.61
CA THR A 50 7.10 -6.05 -4.69
C THR A 50 6.50 -4.75 -5.20
N GLY A 51 7.22 -3.64 -5.10
CA GLY A 51 6.68 -2.37 -5.58
C GLY A 51 7.64 -1.19 -5.42
N SER A 52 7.17 -0.03 -5.86
CA SER A 52 7.87 1.23 -5.66
C SER A 52 6.88 2.34 -5.34
N ILE A 53 7.22 3.16 -4.35
CA ILE A 53 6.53 4.42 -4.08
C ILE A 53 7.20 5.49 -4.95
N THR A 54 6.45 6.03 -5.92
CA THR A 54 6.92 7.05 -6.86
C THR A 54 6.70 8.45 -6.31
N LYS A 55 5.67 8.64 -5.48
CA LYS A 55 5.38 9.91 -4.81
C LYS A 55 4.95 9.69 -3.36
N TYR A 56 5.59 10.43 -2.47
CA TYR A 56 5.24 10.50 -1.06
C TYR A 56 5.21 11.98 -0.65
N LYS A 57 4.02 12.53 -0.46
CA LYS A 57 3.79 13.92 -0.07
C LYS A 57 2.89 13.93 1.16
N PRO A 58 3.44 14.09 2.38
CA PRO A 58 2.64 14.15 3.62
C PRO A 58 1.61 15.28 3.69
N GLY A 59 1.83 16.35 2.92
CA GLY A 59 0.96 17.53 2.96
C GLY A 59 1.05 18.29 4.29
N SER A 60 0.02 19.06 4.61
CA SER A 60 -0.12 19.75 5.90
C SER A 60 -1.56 19.62 6.39
N ARG A 61 -1.75 18.95 7.54
CA ARG A 61 -3.07 18.79 8.16
C ARG A 61 -3.67 20.13 8.56
N VAL A 62 -2.85 21.03 9.11
CA VAL A 62 -3.27 22.39 9.48
C VAL A 62 -3.71 23.18 8.26
N ALA A 63 -2.97 23.09 7.15
CA ALA A 63 -3.33 23.81 5.95
C ALA A 63 -4.60 23.24 5.29
N ARG A 64 -4.82 21.92 5.36
CA ARG A 64 -6.09 21.28 4.98
C ARG A 64 -7.25 21.68 5.89
N ALA A 65 -7.01 21.99 7.16
CA ALA A 65 -8.04 22.50 8.05
C ALA A 65 -8.58 23.87 7.57
N ILE A 66 -7.72 24.69 6.95
CA ILE A 66 -8.04 26.06 6.54
C ILE A 66 -8.78 26.12 5.21
N LEU A 67 -8.32 25.38 4.18
CA LEU A 67 -8.91 25.43 2.85
C LEU A 67 -8.79 24.09 2.10
N ILE A 68 -9.82 23.75 1.32
CA ILE A 68 -9.78 22.61 0.39
C ILE A 68 -8.60 22.76 -0.58
N GLY A 69 -7.88 21.67 -0.83
CA GLY A 69 -6.71 21.62 -1.70
C GLY A 69 -5.42 22.17 -1.09
N LEU A 70 -5.50 23.07 -0.10
CA LEU A 70 -4.33 23.60 0.58
C LEU A 70 -3.72 22.52 1.50
N GLY A 71 -2.43 22.24 1.34
CA GLY A 71 -1.76 21.19 2.11
C GLY A 71 -2.13 19.75 1.73
N ALA A 72 -2.62 19.53 0.49
CA ALA A 72 -2.95 18.19 0.00
C ALA A 72 -1.81 17.17 0.21
N ALA A 73 -2.19 15.95 0.58
CA ALA A 73 -1.28 14.80 0.68
C ALA A 73 -1.48 13.85 -0.49
N SER A 74 -0.42 13.17 -0.89
CA SER A 74 -0.44 12.20 -1.98
C SER A 74 0.49 11.03 -1.70
N LEU A 75 0.02 9.84 -2.05
CA LEU A 75 0.78 8.59 -2.05
C LEU A 75 0.52 7.89 -3.38
N GLU A 76 1.56 7.76 -4.20
CA GLU A 76 1.47 7.13 -5.53
C GLU A 76 2.59 6.12 -5.71
N GLY A 77 2.33 5.08 -6.51
CA GLY A 77 3.31 4.05 -6.81
C GLY A 77 2.74 2.90 -7.62
N ASN A 78 3.50 1.81 -7.63
CA ASN A 78 3.11 0.58 -8.31
C ASN A 78 3.42 -0.63 -7.43
N VAL A 79 2.55 -1.63 -7.52
CA VAL A 79 2.73 -2.96 -6.92
C VAL A 79 2.76 -4.00 -8.02
N VAL A 80 3.66 -4.97 -7.87
CA VAL A 80 3.84 -6.09 -8.78
C VAL A 80 3.83 -7.37 -7.97
N VAL A 81 2.95 -8.30 -8.34
CA VAL A 81 2.98 -9.69 -7.85
C VAL A 81 3.65 -10.54 -8.91
N LYS A 82 4.68 -11.28 -8.52
CA LYS A 82 5.43 -12.16 -9.42
C LYS A 82 5.38 -13.59 -8.92
N ASP A 83 5.35 -14.54 -9.84
CA ASP A 83 5.68 -15.92 -9.54
C ASP A 83 7.17 -15.99 -9.11
N ALA A 84 7.45 -16.56 -7.93
CA ALA A 84 8.79 -16.53 -7.35
C ALA A 84 9.78 -17.44 -8.11
N ALA A 85 9.31 -18.52 -8.73
CA ALA A 85 10.14 -19.48 -9.43
C ALA A 85 10.59 -18.97 -10.81
N THR A 86 9.69 -18.30 -11.53
CA THR A 86 9.92 -17.84 -12.91
C THR A 86 10.19 -16.34 -13.02
N GLY A 87 9.85 -15.56 -12.00
CA GLY A 87 9.90 -14.09 -12.03
C GLY A 87 8.79 -13.44 -12.88
N THR A 88 7.88 -14.24 -13.43
CA THR A 88 6.78 -13.77 -14.28
C THR A 88 5.84 -12.87 -13.49
N ALA A 89 5.54 -11.68 -14.02
CA ALA A 89 4.54 -10.81 -13.41
C ALA A 89 3.13 -11.40 -13.60
N LEU A 90 2.47 -11.70 -12.48
CA LEU A 90 1.09 -12.17 -12.42
C LEU A 90 0.10 -11.00 -12.29
N LEU A 91 0.53 -9.93 -11.63
CA LEU A 91 -0.21 -8.69 -11.46
C LEU A 91 0.78 -7.53 -11.51
N SER A 92 0.41 -6.44 -12.20
CA SER A 92 1.10 -5.16 -12.12
C SER A 92 0.05 -4.06 -12.08
N ALA A 93 -0.05 -3.34 -10.96
CA ALA A 93 -1.11 -2.36 -10.74
C ALA A 93 -0.54 -1.06 -10.14
N PRO A 94 -0.90 0.11 -10.70
CA PRO A 94 -0.62 1.38 -10.05
C PRO A 94 -1.55 1.57 -8.85
N PHE A 95 -1.09 2.36 -7.87
CA PHE A 95 -1.94 2.95 -6.85
C PHE A 95 -1.72 4.46 -6.81
N ASP A 96 -2.82 5.19 -6.66
CA ASP A 96 -2.82 6.64 -6.50
C ASP A 96 -3.85 7.00 -5.42
N LYS A 97 -3.38 7.68 -4.37
CA LYS A 97 -4.22 8.22 -3.33
C LYS A 97 -3.92 9.69 -3.11
N LEU A 98 -4.94 10.51 -3.30
CA LEU A 98 -4.91 11.96 -3.09
C LEU A 98 -5.91 12.36 -2.01
N TRP A 99 -5.44 13.09 -1.00
CA TRP A 99 -6.30 13.76 -0.03
C TRP A 99 -6.18 15.28 -0.14
N ALA A 100 -7.22 15.86 -0.71
CA ALA A 100 -7.38 17.30 -0.90
C ALA A 100 -8.58 17.88 -0.10
N TRP A 101 -9.20 17.10 0.79
CA TRP A 101 -10.36 17.54 1.56
C TRP A 101 -9.99 18.67 2.53
N GLY A 102 -10.93 19.60 2.72
CA GLY A 102 -10.81 20.73 3.64
C GLY A 102 -11.53 20.48 4.98
N GLY A 103 -11.29 21.34 5.97
CA GLY A 103 -12.01 21.35 7.25
C GLY A 103 -11.64 20.19 8.19
N ILE A 104 -12.55 19.82 9.10
CA ILE A 104 -12.29 18.84 10.17
C ILE A 104 -11.83 17.47 9.62
N LEU A 105 -12.42 17.01 8.52
CA LEU A 105 -12.03 15.75 7.86
C LEU A 105 -10.62 15.82 7.25
N GLY A 106 -10.23 16.99 6.72
CA GLY A 106 -8.87 17.23 6.21
C GLY A 106 -7.81 17.29 7.32
N ALA A 107 -8.23 17.69 8.53
CA ALA A 107 -7.38 17.80 9.72
C ALA A 107 -7.22 16.48 10.49
N SER A 108 -8.26 15.62 10.49
CA SER A 108 -8.31 14.42 11.33
C SER A 108 -7.42 13.27 10.84
N LYS A 109 -7.16 13.18 9.53
CA LYS A 109 -6.35 12.10 8.95
C LYS A 109 -4.93 12.53 8.58
N GLY A 110 -4.00 11.61 8.82
CA GLY A 110 -2.58 11.73 8.63
C GLY A 110 -1.99 10.89 7.50
N MET A 111 -0.69 11.04 7.29
CA MET A 111 0.00 10.23 6.29
C MET A 111 0.00 8.74 6.65
N ASP A 112 0.04 8.40 7.94
CA ASP A 112 -0.02 7.01 8.40
C ASP A 112 -1.38 6.37 8.09
N ASP A 113 -2.48 7.13 8.21
CA ASP A 113 -3.81 6.69 7.79
C ASP A 113 -3.84 6.46 6.27
N MET A 114 -3.22 7.35 5.49
CA MET A 114 -3.15 7.19 4.04
C MET A 114 -2.36 5.93 3.66
N VAL A 115 -1.22 5.67 4.29
CA VAL A 115 -0.42 4.46 4.10
C VAL A 115 -1.24 3.21 4.46
N THR A 116 -1.92 3.22 5.60
CA THR A 116 -2.76 2.11 6.09
C THR A 116 -3.93 1.80 5.17
N GLU A 117 -4.65 2.82 4.71
CA GLU A 117 -5.78 2.62 3.81
C GLU A 117 -5.31 2.19 2.41
N THR A 118 -4.19 2.71 1.92
CA THR A 118 -3.62 2.28 0.63
C THR A 118 -3.11 0.84 0.72
N SER A 119 -2.47 0.42 1.83
CA SER A 119 -2.00 -0.96 1.99
C SER A 119 -3.17 -1.95 2.02
N ALA A 120 -4.27 -1.59 2.71
CA ALA A 120 -5.50 -2.37 2.68
C ALA A 120 -6.09 -2.48 1.26
N SER A 121 -6.13 -1.37 0.51
CA SER A 121 -6.61 -1.38 -0.87
C SER A 121 -5.75 -2.27 -1.78
N VAL A 122 -4.42 -2.19 -1.66
CA VAL A 122 -3.50 -3.04 -2.44
C VAL A 122 -3.68 -4.50 -2.07
N ALA A 123 -3.76 -4.83 -0.78
CA ALA A 123 -3.98 -6.20 -0.32
C ALA A 123 -5.30 -6.76 -0.85
N ALA A 124 -6.38 -5.98 -0.85
CA ALA A 124 -7.65 -6.37 -1.44
C ALA A 124 -7.54 -6.63 -2.95
N THR A 125 -6.83 -5.77 -3.70
CA THR A 125 -6.56 -6.01 -5.14
C THR A 125 -5.83 -7.33 -5.36
N ILE A 126 -4.80 -7.64 -4.55
CA ILE A 126 -4.07 -8.90 -4.63
C ILE A 126 -4.97 -10.10 -4.30
N ALA A 127 -5.76 -10.01 -3.23
CA ALA A 127 -6.70 -11.06 -2.81
C ALA A 127 -7.75 -11.35 -3.90
N HIS A 128 -8.33 -10.31 -4.49
CA HIS A 128 -9.25 -10.46 -5.63
C HIS A 128 -8.58 -11.08 -6.85
N GLY A 129 -7.35 -10.67 -7.18
CA GLY A 129 -6.58 -11.30 -8.25
C GLY A 129 -6.32 -12.79 -8.02
N LYS A 130 -6.25 -13.22 -6.77
CA LYS A 130 -6.16 -14.63 -6.37
C LYS A 130 -7.50 -15.38 -6.40
N GLY A 131 -8.62 -14.69 -6.53
CA GLY A 131 -9.97 -15.27 -6.56
C GLY A 131 -10.75 -15.14 -5.25
N TRP A 132 -10.32 -14.28 -4.33
CA TRP A 132 -11.16 -13.92 -3.18
C TRP A 132 -12.40 -13.17 -3.65
N ASN A 133 -13.55 -13.57 -3.10
CA ASN A 133 -14.80 -12.84 -3.23
C ASN A 133 -15.32 -12.52 -1.82
N PRO A 134 -15.80 -11.29 -1.59
CA PRO A 134 -16.40 -10.93 -0.31
C PRO A 134 -17.62 -11.82 -0.07
N PRO A 135 -17.89 -12.21 1.19
CA PRO A 135 -19.13 -12.86 1.54
C PRO A 135 -20.31 -12.01 1.03
N ALA A 136 -21.32 -12.66 0.44
CA ALA A 136 -22.54 -11.96 0.06
C ALA A 136 -23.08 -11.22 1.30
N GLY A 137 -23.11 -9.89 1.25
CA GLY A 137 -23.61 -9.08 2.34
C GLY A 137 -25.05 -9.51 2.65
N LYS A 138 -25.36 -9.68 3.94
CA LYS A 138 -26.75 -9.81 4.40
C LYS A 138 -27.43 -8.45 4.33
#